data_AF-A0A965M7W9-F1
#
_entry.id   AF-A0A965M7W9-F1
#
_cell.length_a   1.000
_cell.length_b   1.000
_cell.length_c   1.000
_cell.angle_alpha   90.00
_cell.angle_beta   90.00
_cell.angle_gamma   90.00
#
_symmetry.space_group_name_H-M   'P 1'
#
loop_
_entity.id
_entity.type
_entity.pdbx_description
1 polymer ?
#
loop_
_entity_poly.entity_id
_entity_poly.type
_entity_poly.pdbx_seq_one_letter_code
_entity_poly.pdbx_strand_id
1 'polypeptide(L)'
;PFLSHVKVNRQWAGMSDMTPDFAPIMGKTPVEGFYLDSGWGTWGFKATPVCGKTMAWTVANDAPHELITGFSLDRFRNYSLTGEKGAASVGH
;
A
#
# COMPACT_ATOMS: atom_id res chain seq x y z
N PRO A 1 17.20 -32.34 -3.65
CA PRO A 1 16.77 -31.00 -3.15
C PRO A 1 16.28 -31.11 -1.70
N PHE A 2 16.63 -30.17 -0.81
CA PHE A 2 16.43 -30.36 0.64
C PHE A 2 14.94 -30.40 1.09
N LEU A 3 14.02 -29.86 0.29
CA LEU A 3 12.59 -29.84 0.58
C LEU A 3 11.80 -31.05 0.02
N SER A 4 12.44 -32.03 -0.62
CA SER A 4 11.74 -33.08 -1.40
C SER A 4 10.82 -34.01 -0.61
N HIS A 5 11.00 -34.11 0.71
CA HIS A 5 10.23 -34.99 1.58
C HIS A 5 9.33 -34.24 2.57
N VAL A 6 9.31 -32.90 2.51
CA VAL A 6 8.46 -32.09 3.39
C VAL A 6 7.02 -32.17 2.91
N LYS A 7 6.10 -32.53 3.81
CA LYS A 7 4.66 -32.57 3.53
C LYS A 7 4.04 -31.19 3.73
N VAL A 8 3.22 -30.74 2.78
CA VAL A 8 2.41 -29.52 2.96
C VAL A 8 1.29 -29.81 3.95
N ASN A 9 1.28 -29.11 5.08
CA ASN A 9 0.29 -29.31 6.14
C ASN A 9 -0.98 -28.47 5.93
N ARG A 10 -0.85 -27.28 5.33
CA ARG A 10 -1.95 -26.35 5.11
C ARG A 10 -1.64 -25.40 3.96
N GLN A 11 -2.69 -24.96 3.27
CA GLN A 11 -2.67 -23.88 2.29
C GLN A 11 -3.80 -22.90 2.63
N TRP A 12 -3.59 -21.61 2.34
CA TRP A 12 -4.62 -20.58 2.50
C TRP A 12 -4.39 -19.48 1.45
N ALA A 13 -5.40 -18.64 1.29
CA ALA A 13 -5.33 -17.44 0.47
C ALA A 13 -5.87 -16.24 1.28
N GLY A 14 -5.45 -15.04 0.86
CA GLY A 14 -5.98 -13.78 1.33
C GLY A 14 -6.30 -12.88 0.14
N MET A 15 -6.97 -11.76 0.40
CA MET A 15 -7.22 -10.73 -0.61
C MET A 15 -6.12 -9.67 -0.52
N SER A 16 -5.65 -9.23 -1.69
CA SER A 16 -4.72 -8.10 -1.82
C SER A 16 -5.33 -7.10 -2.80
N ASP A 17 -5.60 -5.90 -2.32
CA ASP A 17 -6.06 -4.79 -3.14
C ASP A 17 -4.87 -4.14 -3.87
N MET A 18 -4.88 -4.22 -5.19
CA MET A 18 -3.77 -3.81 -6.04
C MET A 18 -4.09 -2.53 -6.79
N THR A 19 -3.16 -1.59 -6.80
CA THR A 19 -3.20 -0.39 -7.64
C THR A 19 -2.48 -0.63 -8.97
N PRO A 20 -2.78 0.14 -10.05
CA PRO A 20 -2.11 0.01 -11.34
C PRO A 20 -0.60 0.26 -11.33
N ASP A 21 -0.10 1.02 -10.35
CA ASP A 21 1.31 1.39 -10.18
C ASP A 21 2.03 0.64 -9.05
N PHE A 22 1.32 -0.25 -8.36
CA PHE A 22 1.83 -1.10 -7.26
C PHE A 22 2.24 -0.33 -6.00
N ALA A 23 1.92 0.97 -5.93
CA ALA A 23 2.08 1.80 -4.75
C ALA A 23 0.73 1.97 -4.01
N PRO A 24 0.73 2.16 -2.67
CA PRO A 24 -0.50 2.36 -1.92
C PRO A 24 -1.19 3.68 -2.29
N ILE A 25 -2.45 3.82 -1.89
CA ILE A 25 -3.18 5.08 -1.86
C ILE A 25 -3.28 5.50 -0.40
N MET A 26 -2.72 6.66 -0.08
CA MET A 26 -2.68 7.19 1.28
C MET A 26 -3.06 8.66 1.32
N GLY A 27 -3.69 9.08 2.42
CA GLY A 27 -3.92 10.48 2.76
C GLY A 27 -5.35 10.96 2.49
N LYS A 28 -5.49 12.23 2.08
CA LYS A 28 -6.79 12.88 1.92
C LYS A 28 -7.53 12.38 0.68
N THR A 29 -8.85 12.48 0.72
CA THR A 29 -9.74 12.30 -0.43
C THR A 29 -10.47 13.61 -0.75
N PRO A 30 -11.20 13.71 -1.87
CA PRO A 30 -12.08 14.84 -2.15
C PRO A 30 -13.25 14.99 -1.16
N VAL A 31 -13.52 13.97 -0.34
CA VAL A 31 -14.59 14.00 0.68
C VAL A 31 -13.98 14.47 2.00
N GLU A 32 -14.47 15.57 2.54
CA GLU A 32 -14.00 16.16 3.79
C GLU A 32 -14.14 15.17 4.96
N GLY A 33 -13.09 15.06 5.78
CA GLY A 33 -13.04 14.11 6.90
C GLY A 33 -12.87 12.64 6.50
N PHE A 34 -12.79 12.32 5.20
CA PHE A 34 -12.52 10.96 4.72
C PHE A 34 -11.08 10.80 4.24
N TYR A 35 -10.34 9.96 4.95
CA TYR A 35 -8.95 9.62 4.68
C TYR A 35 -8.85 8.18 4.19
N LEU A 36 -7.95 7.94 3.26
CA LEU A 36 -7.78 6.64 2.63
C LEU A 36 -6.39 6.08 2.94
N ASP A 37 -6.35 4.78 3.21
CA ASP A 37 -5.14 3.98 3.33
C ASP A 37 -5.45 2.58 2.79
N SER A 38 -5.10 2.34 1.53
CA SER A 38 -5.46 1.13 0.78
C SER A 38 -4.45 0.86 -0.34
N GLY A 39 -4.63 -0.23 -1.08
CA GLY A 39 -3.82 -0.52 -2.27
C GLY A 39 -2.42 -1.02 -1.97
N TRP A 40 -2.16 -1.47 -0.73
CA TRP A 40 -0.84 -1.97 -0.31
C TRP A 40 -0.45 -3.30 -0.95
N GLY A 41 -1.43 -4.00 -1.53
CA GLY A 41 -1.21 -5.24 -2.22
C GLY A 41 -0.53 -6.28 -1.34
N THR A 42 0.58 -6.83 -1.83
CA THR A 42 1.32 -7.92 -1.20
C THR A 42 2.38 -7.46 -0.20
N TRP A 43 2.59 -6.14 -0.04
CA TRP A 43 3.74 -5.61 0.72
C TRP A 43 3.36 -4.85 1.99
N GLY A 44 2.06 -4.63 2.25
CA GLY A 44 1.57 -3.78 3.34
C GLY A 44 2.09 -4.14 4.72
N PHE A 45 2.37 -5.43 4.97
CA PHE A 45 2.86 -5.90 6.27
C PHE A 45 4.16 -5.22 6.72
N LYS A 46 5.11 -4.99 5.80
CA LYS A 46 6.40 -4.36 6.16
C LYS A 46 6.23 -2.88 6.51
N ALA A 47 5.21 -2.24 5.95
CA ALA A 47 5.01 -0.80 6.04
C ALA A 47 4.09 -0.38 7.19
N THR A 48 3.44 -1.32 7.87
CA THR A 48 2.43 -1.05 8.92
C THR A 48 2.86 0.01 9.95
N PRO A 49 4.10 0.02 10.50
CA PRO A 49 4.48 1.02 11.49
C PRO A 49 4.53 2.46 10.94
N VAL A 50 5.09 2.65 9.74
CA VAL A 50 5.20 3.99 9.13
C VAL A 50 3.85 4.45 8.59
N CYS A 51 3.05 3.53 8.04
CA CYS A 51 1.68 3.75 7.62
C CYS A 51 0.83 4.30 8.77
N GLY A 52 0.78 3.59 9.90
CA GLY A 52 -0.01 4.02 11.06
C GLY A 52 0.42 5.39 11.59
N LYS A 53 1.74 5.63 11.69
CA LYS A 53 2.27 6.92 12.19
C LYS A 53 1.94 8.09 11.27
N THR A 54 2.13 7.92 9.97
CA THR A 54 1.92 8.99 8.97
C THR A 54 0.44 9.28 8.74
N MET A 55 -0.42 8.26 8.76
CA MET A 55 -1.88 8.43 8.69
C MET A 55 -2.44 9.07 9.96
N ALA A 56 -1.99 8.67 11.15
CA ALA A 56 -2.40 9.32 12.39
C ALA A 56 -2.06 10.81 12.41
N TRP A 57 -0.84 11.18 11.95
CA TRP A 57 -0.47 12.59 11.79
C TRP A 57 -1.34 13.30 10.76
N THR A 58 -1.62 12.64 9.63
CA THR A 58 -2.43 13.21 8.53
C THR A 58 -3.84 13.54 8.98
N VAL A 59 -4.47 12.64 9.75
CA VAL A 59 -5.79 12.86 10.34
C VAL A 59 -5.74 14.00 11.36
N ALA A 60 -4.73 14.03 12.23
CA ALA A 60 -4.62 15.04 13.29
C ALA A 60 -4.39 16.47 12.77
N ASN A 61 -3.75 16.62 11.60
CA ASN A 61 -3.37 17.92 11.03
C ASN A 61 -4.22 18.32 9.81
N ASP A 62 -5.14 17.46 9.38
CA ASP A 62 -5.90 17.58 8.14
C ASP A 62 -5.02 17.93 6.91
N ALA A 63 -3.80 17.40 6.87
CA ALA A 63 -2.80 17.65 5.83
C ALA A 63 -1.99 16.38 5.57
N PRO A 64 -1.60 16.06 4.33
CA PRO A 64 -0.81 14.87 4.05
C PRO A 64 0.57 14.96 4.71
N HIS A 65 0.96 13.92 5.45
CA HIS A 65 2.33 13.82 5.98
C HIS A 65 3.34 13.79 4.81
N GLU A 66 4.50 14.45 4.97
CA GLU A 66 5.51 14.61 3.91
C GLU A 66 5.88 13.29 3.21
N LEU A 67 6.10 12.24 4.00
CA LEU A 67 6.46 10.89 3.53
C LEU A 67 5.40 10.18 2.67
N ILE A 68 4.13 10.61 2.70
CA ILE A 68 3.05 9.94 1.97
C ILE A 68 2.50 10.76 0.79
N THR A 69 3.08 11.94 0.53
CA THR A 69 2.60 12.84 -0.53
C THR A 69 2.60 12.19 -1.93
N GLY A 70 3.57 11.32 -2.21
CA GLY A 70 3.64 10.53 -3.45
C GLY A 70 2.57 9.43 -3.58
N PHE A 71 1.82 9.14 -2.51
CA PHE A 71 0.79 8.10 -2.49
C PHE A 71 -0.63 8.67 -2.55
N SER A 72 -0.78 9.95 -2.87
CA SER A 72 -2.11 10.58 -2.99
C SER A 72 -2.99 9.89 -4.05
N LEU A 73 -4.32 9.99 -3.87
CA LEU A 73 -5.30 9.48 -4.84
C LEU A 73 -5.21 10.22 -6.19
N ASP A 74 -4.92 11.53 -6.14
CA ASP A 74 -4.83 12.39 -7.32
C ASP A 74 -3.69 12.02 -8.27
N ARG A 75 -2.72 11.22 -7.83
CA ARG A 75 -1.59 10.80 -8.67
C ARG A 75 -2.04 10.10 -9.95
N PHE A 76 -3.16 9.35 -9.90
CA PHE A 76 -3.74 8.70 -11.08
C PHE A 76 -4.40 9.69 -12.03
N ARG A 77 -5.03 10.74 -11.49
CA ARG A 77 -5.62 11.83 -12.27
C ARG A 77 -4.54 12.67 -12.95
N ASN A 78 -3.42 12.88 -12.25
CA ASN A 78 -2.33 13.75 -12.67
C ASN A 78 -1.23 13.01 -13.44
N TYR A 79 -1.40 11.71 -13.73
CA TYR A 79 -0.39 10.87 -14.38
C TYR A 79 0.99 10.88 -13.69
N SER A 80 1.02 11.08 -12.37
CA SER A 80 2.23 11.11 -11.53
C SER A 80 2.38 9.79 -10.78
N LEU A 81 2.37 8.69 -11.51
CA LEU A 81 2.42 7.34 -10.94
C LEU A 81 3.69 7.12 -10.13
N THR A 82 3.55 6.45 -8.98
CA THR A 82 4.68 6.04 -8.14
C THR A 82 5.02 4.61 -8.52
N GLY A 83 6.01 4.46 -9.41
CA GLY A 83 6.33 3.17 -10.02
C GLY A 83 7.05 2.22 -9.07
N GLU A 84 6.34 1.21 -8.55
CA GLU A 84 6.89 0.18 -7.65
C GLU A 84 6.95 -1.23 -8.28
N LYS A 85 6.61 -1.35 -9.58
CA LYS A 85 6.52 -2.64 -10.30
C LYS A 85 7.77 -3.52 -10.19
N GLY A 86 8.97 -2.93 -10.18
CA GLY A 86 10.24 -3.68 -10.09
C GLY A 86 10.61 -4.09 -8.66
N ALA A 87 10.16 -3.35 -7.65
CA ALA A 87 10.40 -3.66 -6.23
C ALA A 87 9.35 -4.65 -5.69
N ALA A 88 8.20 -4.73 -6.34
CA ALA A 88 7.17 -5.70 -6.08
C ALA A 88 7.59 -7.12 -6.55
N SER A 89 8.51 -7.75 -5.82
CA SER A 89 9.07 -9.11 -6.05
C SER A 89 8.09 -10.32 -6.09
N VAL A 90 6.80 -10.11 -6.36
CA VAL A 90 5.78 -11.18 -6.53
C VAL A 90 5.44 -11.26 -8.02
N GLY A 91 5.24 -12.45 -8.59
CA GLY A 91 4.77 -12.55 -9.98
C GLY A 91 3.33 -12.03 -10.09
N HIS A 92 3.06 -11.16 -11.06
CA HIS A 92 1.71 -10.70 -11.43
C HIS A 92 1.52 -10.90 -12.93
#